data_AF-Q5WQZ5-F1
#
_entry.id   AF-Q5WQZ5-F1
#
_cell.length_a   1.000
_cell.length_b   1.000
_cell.length_c   1.000
_cell.angle_alpha   90.00
_cell.angle_beta   90.00
_cell.angle_gamma   90.00
#
_symmetry.space_group_name_H-M   'P 1'
#
loop_
_entity.id
_entity.type
_entity.pdbx_description
1 polymer ?
#
loop_
_entity_poly.entity_id
_entity_poly.type
_entity_poly.pdbx_seq_one_letter_code
_entity_poly.pdbx_strand_id
1 'polypeptide(L)'
;ELMAFTKMMNLIIGNDSGPTHLAFALNKASITIFGATPSYRNAFQTHINKIIDAGKKIQNAKHIDKSDFCITRIEEEDIFKLAKGLLNEK
;
A
#
# COMPACT_ATOMS: atom_id res chain seq x y z
N GLU A 1 3.60 -20.93 4.86
CA GLU A 1 4.05 -20.09 5.99
C GLU A 1 3.63 -18.63 5.83
N LEU A 2 4.04 -17.93 4.77
CA LEU A 2 3.69 -16.50 4.55
C LEU A 2 2.20 -16.19 4.71
N MET A 3 1.31 -16.95 4.05
CA MET A 3 -0.14 -16.77 4.18
C MET A 3 -0.64 -16.91 5.63
N ALA A 4 -0.11 -17.85 6.39
CA ALA A 4 -0.49 -18.04 7.78
C ALA A 4 -0.05 -16.84 8.63
N PHE A 5 1.18 -16.37 8.43
CA PHE A 5 1.69 -15.17 9.08
C PHE A 5 0.86 -13.93 8.74
N THR A 6 0.54 -13.69 7.46
CA THR A 6 -0.31 -12.57 7.02
C THR A 6 -1.70 -12.61 7.68
N LYS A 7 -2.31 -13.79 7.83
CA LYS A 7 -3.61 -13.92 8.51
C LYS A 7 -3.57 -13.49 9.97
N MET A 8 -2.44 -13.70 10.65
CA MET A 8 -2.26 -13.37 12.07
C MET A 8 -2.06 -11.87 12.33
N MET A 9 -1.62 -11.09 11.35
CA MET A 9 -1.34 -9.65 11.53
C MET A 9 -2.63 -8.83 11.66
N ASN A 10 -2.63 -7.76 12.46
CA ASN A 10 -3.78 -6.83 12.52
C ASN A 10 -3.81 -5.84 11.36
N LEU A 11 -2.63 -5.46 10.86
CA LEU A 11 -2.44 -4.53 9.76
C LEU A 11 -1.17 -4.91 8.99
N ILE A 12 -1.22 -4.79 7.66
CA ILE A 12 -0.07 -4.99 6.78
C ILE A 12 0.24 -3.67 6.07
N ILE A 13 1.46 -3.17 6.20
CA ILE A 13 1.94 -1.97 5.50
C ILE A 13 3.07 -2.40 4.59
N GLY A 14 2.98 -2.06 3.30
CA GLY A 14 3.98 -2.46 2.33
C GLY A 14 3.86 -1.70 1.01
N ASN A 15 4.85 -1.87 0.14
CA ASN A 15 4.81 -1.33 -1.21
C ASN A 15 3.89 -2.17 -2.13
N ASP A 16 3.79 -1.77 -3.40
CA ASP A 16 3.16 -2.56 -4.47
C ASP A 16 3.93 -3.87 -4.74
N SER A 17 3.65 -4.90 -3.93
CA SER A 17 4.30 -6.20 -3.98
C SER A 17 3.37 -7.34 -3.54
N GLY A 18 3.78 -8.57 -3.85
CA GLY A 18 3.00 -9.79 -3.59
C GLY A 18 2.46 -9.93 -2.16
N PRO A 19 3.25 -9.71 -1.09
CA PRO A 19 2.76 -9.79 0.28
C PRO A 19 1.63 -8.80 0.60
N THR A 20 1.68 -7.58 0.05
CA THR A 20 0.62 -6.58 0.26
C THR A 20 -0.66 -6.95 -0.49
N HIS A 21 -0.54 -7.48 -1.72
CA HIS A 21 -1.67 -8.04 -2.48
C HIS A 21 -2.26 -9.29 -1.81
N LEU A 22 -1.42 -10.10 -1.15
CA LEU A 22 -1.86 -11.24 -0.37
C LEU A 22 -2.70 -10.80 0.83
N ALA A 23 -2.35 -9.69 1.50
CA ALA A 23 -3.18 -9.14 2.58
C ALA A 23 -4.59 -8.77 2.08
N PHE A 24 -4.69 -8.12 0.91
CA PHE A 24 -5.97 -7.83 0.25
C PHE A 24 -6.77 -9.11 -0.03
N ALA A 25 -6.13 -10.11 -0.67
CA ALA A 25 -6.77 -11.38 -1.00
C ALA A 25 -7.26 -12.17 0.23
N LEU A 26 -6.63 -11.96 1.38
CA LEU A 26 -6.97 -12.60 2.66
C LEU A 26 -7.95 -11.78 3.51
N ASN A 27 -8.52 -10.70 2.96
CA ASN A 27 -9.42 -9.78 3.67
C ASN A 27 -8.78 -9.21 4.97
N LYS A 28 -7.48 -8.93 4.92
CA LYS A 28 -6.74 -8.29 6.01
C LYS A 28 -6.62 -6.80 5.72
N ALA A 29 -6.70 -5.98 6.77
CA ALA A 29 -6.47 -4.54 6.66
C ALA A 29 -5.04 -4.30 6.13
N SER A 30 -4.92 -3.38 5.18
CA SER A 30 -3.64 -3.08 4.55
C SER A 30 -3.49 -1.62 4.16
N ILE A 31 -2.25 -1.15 4.12
CA ILE A 31 -1.87 0.13 3.51
C ILE A 31 -0.83 -0.18 2.44
N THR A 32 -1.16 0.09 1.18
CA THR A 32 -0.22 -0.05 0.06
C THR A 32 0.38 1.29 -0.30
N ILE A 33 1.70 1.37 -0.29
CA ILE A 33 2.48 2.58 -0.59
C ILE A 33 2.96 2.53 -2.05
N PHE A 34 2.53 3.50 -2.84
CA PHE A 34 2.83 3.62 -4.27
C PHE A 34 3.76 4.79 -4.55
N GLY A 35 4.94 4.48 -5.13
CA GLY A 35 5.86 5.46 -5.69
C GLY A 35 5.77 5.46 -7.22
N ALA A 36 6.78 4.88 -7.87
CA ALA A 36 6.89 4.82 -9.33
C ALA A 36 5.92 3.84 -10.03
N THR A 37 5.03 3.17 -9.28
CA THR A 37 4.04 2.23 -9.81
C THR A 37 2.62 2.82 -9.77
N PRO A 38 1.75 2.49 -10.75
CA PRO A 38 0.43 3.08 -10.84
C PRO A 38 -0.57 2.46 -9.86
N SER A 39 -0.91 3.22 -8.81
CA SER A 39 -1.92 2.86 -7.80
C SER A 39 -3.28 2.50 -8.41
N TYR A 40 -3.77 3.33 -9.34
CA TYR A 40 -5.09 3.23 -9.98
C TYR A 40 -5.35 1.93 -10.76
N ARG A 41 -4.29 1.21 -11.16
CA ARG A 41 -4.39 -0.06 -11.90
C ARG A 41 -4.06 -1.26 -11.02
N ASN A 42 -3.13 -1.09 -10.09
CA ASN A 42 -2.55 -2.21 -9.36
C ASN A 42 -3.27 -2.50 -8.04
N ALA A 43 -4.06 -1.56 -7.50
CA ALA A 43 -4.83 -1.77 -6.28
C ALA A 43 -6.25 -1.25 -6.37
N PHE A 44 -7.10 -1.78 -5.49
CA PHE A 44 -8.48 -1.35 -5.31
C PHE A 44 -8.69 -0.90 -3.86
N GLN A 45 -9.07 0.36 -3.66
CA GLN A 45 -9.25 0.93 -2.33
C GLN A 45 -10.58 0.45 -1.71
N THR A 46 -10.53 0.04 -0.45
CA THR A 46 -11.70 -0.35 0.33
C THR A 46 -11.74 0.38 1.68
N HIS A 47 -12.70 0.02 2.52
CA HIS A 47 -12.76 0.53 3.89
C HIS A 47 -11.56 0.06 4.73
N ILE A 48 -11.00 -1.13 4.48
CA ILE A 48 -9.86 -1.71 5.22
C ILE A 48 -8.55 -1.78 4.41
N ASN A 49 -8.59 -1.66 3.09
CA ASN A 49 -7.43 -1.64 2.22
C ASN A 49 -7.22 -0.22 1.69
N LYS A 50 -6.26 0.48 2.26
CA LYS A 50 -5.93 1.86 1.93
C LYS A 50 -4.75 1.92 0.97
N ILE A 51 -4.71 3.02 0.21
CA ILE A 51 -3.68 3.32 -0.77
C ILE A 51 -3.12 4.69 -0.40
N ILE A 52 -1.81 4.84 -0.47
CA ILE A 52 -1.13 6.13 -0.44
C ILE A 52 -0.15 6.21 -1.61
N ASP A 53 -0.09 7.36 -2.26
CA ASP A 53 0.51 7.58 -3.57
C ASP A 53 1.34 8.87 -3.53
N ALA A 54 2.52 8.87 -4.15
CA ALA A 54 3.41 10.03 -4.28
C ALA A 54 2.87 11.23 -5.10
N GLY A 55 1.63 11.15 -5.59
CA GLY A 55 0.95 12.14 -6.42
C GLY A 55 1.51 12.25 -7.85
N LYS A 56 2.43 11.36 -8.25
CA LYS A 56 3.08 11.42 -9.57
C LYS A 56 2.26 10.63 -10.59
N LYS A 57 1.87 11.28 -11.68
CA LYS A 57 1.24 10.60 -12.81
C LYS A 57 2.24 9.66 -13.51
N ILE A 58 2.01 8.36 -13.41
CA ILE A 58 2.80 7.34 -14.11
C ILE A 58 2.37 7.26 -15.57
N GLN A 59 3.25 7.66 -16.49
CA GLN A 59 2.94 7.72 -17.93
C GLN A 59 2.96 6.34 -18.60
N ASN A 60 3.85 5.44 -18.18
CA ASN A 60 4.02 4.13 -18.80
C ASN A 60 4.17 3.03 -17.75
N ALA A 61 3.09 2.29 -17.50
CA ALA A 61 3.08 1.18 -16.55
C ALA A 61 3.97 -0.01 -16.95
N LYS A 62 4.36 -0.13 -18.23
CA LYS A 62 5.24 -1.20 -18.72
C LYS A 62 6.73 -0.84 -18.61
N HIS A 63 7.04 0.45 -18.53
CA HIS A 63 8.41 0.97 -18.46
C HIS A 63 8.53 1.91 -17.26
N ILE A 64 8.77 1.29 -16.10
CA ILE A 64 8.97 2.00 -14.84
C ILE A 64 10.38 2.60 -14.82
N ASP A 65 10.48 3.88 -14.48
CA ASP A 65 11.75 4.55 -14.23
C ASP A 65 12.32 4.10 -12.88
N LYS A 66 13.45 3.39 -12.91
CA LYS A 66 14.12 2.88 -11.70
C LYS A 66 14.85 3.96 -10.90
N SER A 67 15.06 5.15 -11.49
CA SER A 67 15.65 6.31 -10.83
C SER A 67 14.59 7.21 -10.16
N ASP A 68 13.31 6.84 -10.28
CA ASP A 68 12.20 7.60 -9.73
C ASP A 68 11.99 7.32 -8.24
N PHE A 69 12.55 8.20 -7.41
CA PHE A 69 12.38 8.18 -5.96
C PHE A 69 11.19 9.02 -5.47
N CYS A 70 10.16 9.24 -6.29
CA CYS A 70 8.99 10.03 -5.86
C CYS A 70 8.28 9.50 -4.61
N ILE A 71 8.48 8.24 -4.23
CA ILE A 71 8.01 7.68 -2.96
C ILE A 71 8.42 8.52 -1.74
N THR A 72 9.53 9.26 -1.81
CA THR A 72 9.99 10.16 -0.74
C THR A 72 9.11 11.40 -0.55
N ARG A 73 8.10 11.62 -1.39
CA ARG A 73 7.10 12.69 -1.23
C ARG A 73 5.94 12.28 -0.32
N ILE A 74 5.90 11.01 0.07
CA ILE A 74 4.88 10.49 0.98
C ILE A 74 5.37 10.74 2.40
N GLU A 75 4.65 11.59 3.12
CA GLU A 75 4.95 11.92 4.51
C GLU A 75 4.59 10.74 5.43
N GLU A 76 5.47 10.42 6.38
CA GLU A 76 5.23 9.34 7.34
C GLU A 76 3.97 9.57 8.18
N GLU A 77 3.63 10.83 8.45
CA GLU A 77 2.46 11.24 9.21
C GLU A 77 1.15 10.82 8.52
N ASP A 78 1.12 10.81 7.18
CA ASP A 78 -0.07 10.38 6.45
C ASP A 78 -0.24 8.86 6.50
N ILE A 79 0.86 8.11 6.50
CA ILE A 79 0.84 6.65 6.73
C ILE A 79 0.37 6.37 8.16
N PHE A 80 0.87 7.12 9.14
CA PHE A 80 0.49 7.00 10.54
C PHE A 80 -1.00 7.21 10.77
N LYS A 81 -1.60 8.28 10.20
CA LYS A 81 -3.03 8.55 10.28
C LYS A 81 -3.88 7.41 9.72
N LEU A 82 -3.48 6.85 8.57
CA LEU A 82 -4.16 5.69 7.99
C LEU A 82 -4.07 4.47 8.90
N ALA A 83 -2.89 4.19 9.46
CA ALA A 83 -2.66 3.05 10.35
C ALA A 83 -3.52 3.16 11.62
N LYS A 84 -3.53 4.34 12.25
CA LYS A 84 -4.37 4.64 13.42
C LYS A 84 -5.85 4.45 13.12
N GLY A 85 -6.33 4.92 11.97
CA GLY A 85 -7.71 4.74 11.54
C GLY A 85 -8.10 3.29 11.28
N LEU A 86 -7.17 2.45 10.81
CA LEU A 86 -7.41 1.02 10.56
C LEU A 86 -7.33 0.16 11.84
N LEU A 87 -6.47 0.54 12.78
CA LEU A 87 -6.25 -0.21 14.02
C LEU A 87 -7.28 0.12 15.11
N ASN A 88 -8.21 1.05 14.87
CA ASN A 88 -9.18 1.53 15.86
C ASN A 88 -8.49 1.82 17.20
N GLU A 89 -7.58 2.80 17.22
CA GLU A 89 -7.24 3.44 18.49
C GLU A 89 -8.53 4.04 19.09
N LYS A 90 -9.10 3.32 20.06
CA LYS A 90 -9.88 3.93 21.13
C LYS A 90 -8.94 4.73 22.02
#